data_AF-A0A8S3XQW1-F1
#
_entry.id   AF-A0A8S3XQW1-F1
#
_cell.length_a   1.000
_cell.length_b   1.000
_cell.length_c   1.000
_cell.angle_alpha   90.00
_cell.angle_beta   90.00
_cell.angle_gamma   90.00
#
_symmetry.space_group_name_H-M   'P 1'
#
loop_
_entity.id
_entity.type
_entity.pdbx_description
1 polymer ?
#
loop_
_entity_poly.entity_id
_entity_poly.type
_entity_poly.pdbx_seq_one_letter_code
_entity_poly.pdbx_strand_id
1 'polypeptide(L)'
;MDPNKKQECRFGAPFMPTKKTINLIPMKNTDPDYSEALFKEYKERSKFIKNNLENIDYTDFDEFYSHNGIISDDHYYNIIRAGISRPKLFYKRTPAEKWHNTFNPFVLHNLKSNMDFQIILDEYTCATYVVEYVNKHNRGISNLQRQIIDIMDEHPEFDIVDITKKNEY
;
A
#
# COMPACT_ATOMS: atom_id res chain seq x y z
N MET A 1 0.46 -18.02 -12.52
CA MET A 1 0.17 -16.60 -12.22
C MET A 1 -0.86 -16.12 -13.24
N ASP A 2 -1.97 -15.55 -12.80
CA ASP A 2 -3.04 -15.09 -13.71
C ASP A 2 -2.57 -13.84 -14.49
N PRO A 3 -2.45 -13.90 -15.82
CA PRO A 3 -1.95 -12.79 -16.64
C PRO A 3 -2.87 -11.55 -16.62
N ASN A 4 -4.09 -11.66 -16.08
CA ASN A 4 -5.04 -10.55 -15.99
C ASN A 4 -5.05 -9.82 -14.63
N LYS A 5 -4.23 -10.24 -13.65
CA LYS A 5 -4.20 -9.57 -12.34
C LYS A 5 -3.33 -8.32 -12.42
N LYS A 6 -3.96 -7.13 -12.49
CA LYS A 6 -3.27 -5.83 -12.41
C LYS A 6 -2.34 -5.83 -11.19
N GLN A 7 -1.05 -5.68 -11.42
CA GLN A 7 -0.05 -5.79 -10.37
C GLN A 7 -0.02 -4.48 -9.57
N GLU A 8 -0.77 -4.43 -8.47
CA GLU A 8 -0.79 -3.25 -7.61
C GLU A 8 0.58 -3.02 -6.95
N CYS A 9 1.04 -1.77 -6.95
CA CYS A 9 2.27 -1.41 -6.25
C CYS A 9 2.14 -1.75 -4.76
N ARG A 10 3.07 -2.54 -4.22
CA ARG A 10 3.11 -2.92 -2.80
C ARG A 10 3.06 -1.71 -1.85
N PHE A 11 3.69 -0.60 -2.24
CA PHE A 11 3.71 0.65 -1.45
C PHE A 11 2.46 1.50 -1.66
N GLY A 12 1.58 1.10 -2.58
CA GLY A 12 0.34 1.79 -2.89
C GLY A 12 0.53 3.03 -3.76
N ALA A 13 1.58 3.10 -4.59
CA ALA A 13 1.66 4.09 -5.67
C ALA A 13 0.60 3.80 -6.74
N PRO A 14 0.07 4.82 -7.46
CA PRO A 14 0.43 6.25 -7.37
C PRO A 14 -0.07 6.90 -6.08
N PHE A 15 0.76 7.70 -5.42
CA PHE A 15 0.41 8.35 -4.16
C PHE A 15 -0.54 9.54 -4.37
N MET A 16 -1.52 9.70 -3.48
CA MET A 16 -2.47 10.81 -3.53
C MET A 16 -1.76 12.15 -3.29
N PRO A 17 -1.89 13.14 -4.19
CA PRO A 17 -1.26 14.45 -4.04
C PRO A 17 -1.93 15.29 -2.97
N THR A 18 -1.15 15.98 -2.14
CA THR A 18 -1.68 16.87 -1.10
C THR A 18 -0.84 18.14 -1.01
N LYS A 19 -1.51 19.30 -0.85
CA LYS A 19 -0.84 20.61 -0.76
C LYS A 19 -0.01 20.77 0.53
N LYS A 20 -0.36 20.01 1.57
CA LYS A 20 0.30 19.99 2.89
C LYS A 20 0.35 18.57 3.43
N THR A 21 1.35 18.29 4.27
CA THR A 21 1.41 17.03 5.00
C THR A 21 0.27 16.98 6.00
N ILE A 22 -0.60 15.97 5.91
CA ILE A 22 -1.84 15.88 6.67
C ILE A 22 -2.08 14.45 7.14
N ASN A 23 -2.55 14.32 8.38
CA ASN A 23 -3.06 13.05 8.90
C ASN A 23 -4.57 12.99 8.60
N LEU A 24 -5.00 11.94 7.90
CA LEU A 24 -6.41 11.71 7.61
C LEU A 24 -6.87 10.43 8.30
N ILE A 25 -8.00 10.53 8.99
CA ILE A 25 -8.68 9.42 9.67
C ILE A 25 -9.84 8.96 8.77
N PRO A 26 -10.10 7.64 8.64
CA PRO A 26 -11.25 7.12 7.91
C PRO A 26 -12.53 7.86 8.26
N MET A 27 -13.38 8.05 7.25
CA MET A 27 -14.71 8.61 7.44
C MET A 27 -15.53 7.69 8.35
N LYS A 28 -16.17 8.25 9.39
CA LYS A 28 -16.95 7.48 10.37
C LYS A 28 -18.43 7.80 10.23
N ASN A 29 -19.28 6.85 10.59
CA ASN A 29 -20.73 7.04 10.67
C ASN A 29 -21.17 8.07 11.73
N THR A 30 -20.27 8.45 12.64
CA THR A 30 -20.47 9.50 13.64
C THR A 30 -20.10 10.90 13.13
N ASP A 31 -19.54 11.02 11.92
CA ASP A 31 -19.15 12.33 11.39
C ASP A 31 -20.41 13.16 11.05
N PRO A 32 -20.42 14.48 11.31
CA PRO A 32 -21.59 15.33 11.07
C PRO A 32 -22.13 15.27 9.64
N ASP A 33 -21.24 15.13 8.66
CA ASP A 33 -21.57 15.12 7.23
C ASP A 33 -21.73 13.70 6.68
N TYR A 34 -21.82 12.68 7.53
CA TYR A 34 -21.93 11.29 7.09
C TYR A 34 -23.34 10.95 6.59
N SER A 35 -23.39 10.33 5.42
CA SER A 35 -24.52 9.47 5.04
C SER A 35 -23.99 8.24 4.30
N GLU A 36 -24.71 7.13 4.37
CA GLU A 36 -24.29 5.88 3.71
C GLU A 36 -24.16 6.05 2.19
N ALA A 37 -25.07 6.82 1.58
CA ALA A 37 -25.03 7.15 0.16
C ALA A 37 -23.78 7.97 -0.19
N LEU A 38 -23.48 9.01 0.59
CA LEU A 38 -22.31 9.86 0.37
C LEU A 38 -21.00 9.10 0.58
N PHE A 39 -20.93 8.26 1.62
CA PHE A 39 -19.76 7.42 1.87
C PHE A 39 -19.49 6.48 0.69
N LYS A 40 -20.54 5.83 0.16
CA LYS A 40 -20.42 4.97 -1.02
C LYS A 40 -19.95 5.74 -2.24
N GLU A 41 -20.54 6.91 -2.51
CA GLU A 41 -20.14 7.80 -3.61
C GLU A 41 -18.65 8.17 -3.49
N TYR A 42 -18.23 8.69 -2.33
CA TYR A 42 -16.85 9.10 -2.10
C TYR A 42 -15.86 7.94 -2.17
N LYS A 43 -16.25 6.75 -1.71
CA LYS A 43 -15.42 5.54 -1.84
C LYS A 43 -15.22 5.14 -3.30
N GLU A 44 -16.26 5.22 -4.11
CA GLU A 44 -16.19 4.99 -5.56
C GLU A 44 -15.32 6.05 -6.24
N ARG A 45 -15.52 7.33 -5.90
CA ARG A 45 -14.70 8.43 -6.40
C ARG A 45 -13.23 8.32 -6.00
N SER A 46 -12.93 7.86 -4.79
CA SER A 46 -11.55 7.62 -4.38
C SER A 46 -10.85 6.57 -5.25
N LYS A 47 -11.57 5.52 -5.67
CA LYS A 47 -11.04 4.51 -6.60
C LYS A 47 -10.87 5.09 -8.01
N PHE A 48 -11.84 5.87 -8.47
CA PHE A 48 -11.78 6.54 -9.76
C PHE A 48 -10.58 7.49 -9.86
N ILE A 49 -10.41 8.37 -8.88
CA ILE A 49 -9.26 9.29 -8.80
C ILE A 49 -7.93 8.53 -8.78
N LYS A 50 -7.86 7.43 -8.01
CA LYS A 50 -6.67 6.59 -7.96
C LYS A 50 -6.31 6.01 -9.32
N ASN A 51 -7.31 5.53 -10.06
CA ASN A 51 -7.13 5.03 -11.42
C ASN A 51 -6.72 6.15 -12.38
N ASN A 52 -7.29 7.34 -12.28
CA ASN A 52 -6.88 8.48 -13.10
C ASN A 52 -5.43 8.88 -12.82
N LEU A 53 -5.01 8.94 -11.55
CA LEU A 53 -3.61 9.16 -11.19
C LEU A 53 -2.69 8.07 -11.76
N GLU A 54 -3.16 6.85 -11.95
CA GLU A 54 -2.34 5.79 -12.55
C GLU A 54 -2.09 6.02 -14.04
N ASN A 55 -3.08 6.58 -14.75
CA ASN A 55 -3.09 6.64 -16.22
C ASN A 55 -2.88 8.04 -16.80
N ILE A 56 -3.02 9.10 -16.00
CA ILE A 56 -2.98 10.49 -16.45
C ILE A 56 -1.97 11.26 -15.61
N ASP A 57 -1.03 11.93 -16.28
CA ASP A 57 -0.09 12.85 -15.66
C ASP A 57 -0.71 14.25 -15.60
N TYR A 58 -0.84 14.77 -14.40
CA TYR A 58 -1.34 16.12 -14.15
C TYR A 58 -0.17 17.03 -13.79
N THR A 59 -0.16 18.23 -14.35
CA THR A 59 0.90 19.22 -14.14
C THR A 59 0.79 19.87 -12.76
N ASP A 60 -0.43 20.22 -12.37
CA ASP A 60 -0.73 20.93 -11.13
C ASP A 60 -2.06 20.49 -10.50
N PHE A 61 -2.39 21.11 -9.36
CA PHE A 61 -3.62 20.80 -8.62
C PHE A 61 -4.89 21.26 -9.34
N ASP A 62 -4.83 22.32 -10.15
CA ASP A 62 -6.02 22.87 -10.80
C ASP A 62 -6.47 21.96 -11.94
N GLU A 63 -5.52 21.48 -12.75
CA GLU A 63 -5.75 20.45 -13.77
C GLU A 63 -6.27 19.15 -13.12
N PHE A 64 -5.60 18.70 -12.06
CA PHE A 64 -6.00 17.51 -11.32
C PHE A 64 -7.43 17.64 -10.75
N TYR A 65 -7.77 18.78 -10.15
CA TYR A 65 -9.08 19.00 -9.52
C TYR A 65 -10.19 19.11 -10.55
N SER A 66 -9.96 19.89 -11.61
CA SER A 66 -10.92 20.07 -12.71
C SER A 66 -11.26 18.73 -13.37
N HIS A 67 -10.25 17.94 -13.73
CA HIS A 67 -10.44 16.65 -14.39
C HIS A 67 -11.18 15.62 -13.52
N ASN A 68 -10.98 15.68 -12.20
CA ASN A 68 -11.57 14.71 -11.25
C ASN A 68 -12.85 15.23 -10.56
N GLY A 69 -13.39 16.38 -10.98
CA GLY A 69 -14.58 16.99 -10.39
C GLY A 69 -14.42 17.32 -8.91
N ILE A 70 -13.21 17.67 -8.48
CA ILE A 70 -12.89 18.06 -7.11
C ILE A 70 -13.18 19.55 -6.96
N ILE A 71 -13.99 19.90 -5.96
CA ILE A 71 -14.53 21.26 -5.80
C ILE A 71 -13.73 22.07 -4.77
N SER A 72 -13.12 21.39 -3.79
CA SER A 72 -12.30 22.02 -2.75
C SER A 72 -11.34 21.01 -2.12
N ASP A 73 -10.37 21.52 -1.35
CA ASP A 73 -9.45 20.67 -0.58
C ASP A 73 -10.21 19.79 0.44
N ASP A 74 -11.22 20.33 1.13
CA ASP A 74 -12.02 19.57 2.10
C ASP A 74 -12.85 18.47 1.42
N HIS A 75 -13.42 18.78 0.25
CA HIS A 75 -14.12 17.79 -0.57
C HIS A 75 -13.17 16.66 -0.98
N TYR A 76 -11.95 16.99 -1.41
CA TYR A 76 -10.93 16.01 -1.75
C TYR A 76 -10.52 15.15 -0.55
N TYR A 77 -10.31 15.77 0.62
CA TYR A 77 -9.95 15.06 1.83
C TYR A 77 -11.06 14.11 2.27
N ASN A 78 -12.33 14.50 2.18
CA ASN A 78 -13.45 13.59 2.47
C ASN A 78 -13.52 12.41 1.51
N ILE A 79 -13.22 12.61 0.21
CA ILE A 79 -13.08 11.51 -0.75
C ILE A 79 -11.97 10.54 -0.31
N ILE A 80 -10.78 11.05 0.04
CA ILE A 80 -9.67 10.21 0.54
C ILE A 80 -10.07 9.46 1.81
N ARG A 81 -10.72 10.16 2.77
CA ARG A 81 -11.16 9.58 4.05
C ARG A 81 -12.13 8.42 3.86
N ALA A 82 -13.01 8.46 2.85
CA ALA A 82 -13.88 7.33 2.50
C ALA A 82 -13.13 6.16 1.83
N GLY A 83 -12.00 6.45 1.18
CA GLY A 83 -11.15 5.46 0.51
C GLY A 83 -10.15 4.72 1.40
N ILE A 84 -9.92 5.19 2.63
CA ILE A 84 -8.97 4.57 3.58
C ILE A 84 -9.69 3.80 4.69
N SER A 85 -9.10 2.70 5.13
CA SER A 85 -9.62 1.87 6.22
C SER A 85 -8.97 2.12 7.57
N ARG A 86 -7.81 2.80 7.59
CA ARG A 86 -7.05 3.15 8.80
C ARG A 86 -6.49 4.57 8.70
N PRO A 87 -6.19 5.23 9.83
CA PRO A 87 -5.51 6.52 9.82
C PRO A 87 -4.23 6.45 8.99
N LYS A 88 -3.99 7.46 8.15
CA LYS A 88 -2.85 7.50 7.25
C LYS A 88 -2.30 8.91 7.14
N LEU A 89 -0.97 9.01 7.20
CA LEU A 89 -0.25 10.24 6.90
C LEU A 89 -0.08 10.38 5.38
N PHE A 90 -0.55 11.49 4.85
CA PHE A 90 -0.34 11.90 3.48
C PHE A 90 0.70 13.01 3.46
N TYR A 91 1.81 12.79 2.77
CA TYR A 91 2.86 13.79 2.64
C TYR A 91 2.54 14.81 1.56
N LYS A 92 2.91 16.06 1.81
CA LYS A 92 2.90 17.12 0.81
C LYS A 92 3.59 16.64 -0.46
N ARG A 93 2.89 16.69 -1.59
CA ARG A 93 3.42 16.38 -2.93
C ARG A 93 2.49 16.91 -4.01
N THR A 94 3.03 17.27 -5.15
CA THR A 94 2.26 17.65 -6.34
C THR A 94 1.73 16.40 -7.08
N PRO A 95 0.73 16.53 -7.96
CA PRO A 95 0.28 15.42 -8.80
C PRO A 95 1.39 14.82 -9.66
N ALA A 96 2.36 15.62 -10.12
CA ALA A 96 3.53 15.16 -10.87
C ALA A 96 4.45 14.24 -10.04
N GLU A 97 4.43 14.35 -8.71
CA GLU A 97 5.25 13.55 -7.78
C GLU A 97 4.56 12.25 -7.33
N LYS A 98 3.46 11.86 -7.96
CA LYS A 98 2.65 10.68 -7.58
C LYS A 98 3.42 9.36 -7.54
N TRP A 99 4.53 9.24 -8.27
CA TRP A 99 5.37 8.03 -8.29
C TRP A 99 6.56 8.09 -7.33
N HIS A 100 6.81 9.22 -6.67
CA HIS A 100 7.95 9.39 -5.79
C HIS A 100 7.64 8.89 -4.38
N ASN A 101 8.47 7.95 -3.89
CA ASN A 101 8.47 7.59 -2.48
C ASN A 101 8.91 8.79 -1.64
N THR A 102 8.36 8.90 -0.43
CA THR A 102 8.82 9.91 0.52
C THR A 102 10.25 9.59 0.94
N PHE A 103 11.09 10.61 1.04
CA PHE A 103 12.47 10.47 1.49
C PHE A 103 12.83 11.57 2.48
N ASN A 104 13.82 11.29 3.31
CA ASN A 104 14.45 12.28 4.18
C ASN A 104 15.65 12.89 3.43
N PRO A 105 15.67 14.22 3.16
CA PRO A 105 16.76 14.83 2.39
C PRO A 105 18.14 14.66 3.04
N PHE A 106 18.23 14.70 4.37
CA PHE A 106 19.49 14.51 5.09
C PHE A 106 20.03 13.09 4.91
N VAL A 107 19.18 12.08 5.06
CA VAL A 107 19.58 10.67 4.86
C VAL A 107 19.91 10.40 3.40
N LEU A 108 19.14 10.95 2.46
CA LEU A 108 19.44 10.83 1.03
C LEU A 108 20.82 11.41 0.70
N HIS A 109 21.11 12.61 1.24
CA HIS A 109 22.35 13.33 0.96
C HIS A 109 23.58 12.62 1.56
N ASN A 110 23.51 12.24 2.83
CA ASN A 110 24.68 11.74 3.57
C ASN A 110 24.88 10.23 3.40
N LEU A 111 23.79 9.45 3.44
CA LEU A 111 23.88 7.99 3.43
C LEU A 111 23.60 7.37 2.07
N LYS A 112 22.90 8.11 1.17
CA LYS A 112 22.49 7.63 -0.17
C LYS A 112 21.83 6.25 -0.14
N SER A 113 21.14 5.95 0.96
CA SER A 113 20.47 4.68 1.21
C SER A 113 18.99 4.78 0.89
N ASN A 114 18.36 3.65 0.61
CA ASN A 114 16.91 3.55 0.56
C ASN A 114 16.31 3.95 1.92
N MET A 115 15.23 4.71 1.90
CA MET A 115 14.51 5.20 3.08
C MET A 115 13.07 4.72 3.00
N ASP A 116 12.78 3.58 3.64
CA ASP A 116 11.41 3.09 3.82
C ASP A 116 10.96 3.41 5.24
N PHE A 117 10.82 4.71 5.55
CA PHE A 117 10.32 5.14 6.85
C PHE A 117 8.80 5.01 6.89
N GLN A 118 8.31 4.18 7.80
CA GLN A 118 6.89 4.01 8.07
C GLN A 118 6.56 4.59 9.43
N ILE A 119 5.75 5.65 9.44
CA ILE A 119 5.24 6.22 10.67
C ILE A 119 4.08 5.34 11.14
N ILE A 120 4.23 4.77 12.33
CA ILE A 120 3.20 3.95 12.97
C ILE A 120 2.19 4.89 13.63
N LEU A 121 0.94 4.83 13.19
CA LEU A 121 -0.15 5.70 13.64
C LEU A 121 -1.14 5.00 14.57
N ASP A 122 -1.00 3.68 14.76
CA ASP A 122 -1.86 2.86 15.59
C ASP A 122 -1.09 1.67 16.19
N GLU A 123 -1.51 1.22 17.37
CA GLU A 123 -0.83 0.19 18.17
C GLU A 123 -0.86 -1.17 17.47
N TYR A 124 -1.92 -1.45 16.71
CA TYR A 124 -2.06 -2.70 15.95
C TYR A 124 -1.05 -2.78 14.81
N THR A 125 -0.84 -1.69 14.08
CA THR A 125 0.21 -1.58 13.05
C THR A 125 1.59 -1.72 13.68
N CYS A 126 1.81 -1.22 14.90
CA CYS A 126 3.04 -1.46 15.65
C CYS A 126 3.28 -2.96 15.90
N ALA A 127 2.29 -3.63 16.52
CA ALA A 127 2.38 -5.04 16.84
C ALA A 127 2.58 -5.89 15.58
N THR A 128 1.81 -5.59 14.52
CA THR A 128 1.94 -6.25 13.22
C THR A 128 3.34 -6.10 12.68
N TYR A 129 3.88 -4.88 12.62
CA TYR A 129 5.23 -4.62 12.13
C TYR A 129 6.29 -5.43 12.88
N VAL A 130 6.23 -5.45 14.21
CA VAL A 130 7.17 -6.22 15.05
C VAL A 130 7.06 -7.72 14.75
N VAL A 131 5.84 -8.26 14.71
CA VAL A 131 5.59 -9.67 14.40
C VAL A 131 6.08 -10.04 13.01
N GLU A 132 5.82 -9.21 12.01
CA GLU A 132 6.30 -9.44 10.64
C GLU A 132 7.82 -9.43 10.56
N TYR A 133 8.47 -8.53 11.32
CA TYR A 133 9.92 -8.42 11.34
C TYR A 133 10.59 -9.63 12.00
N VAL A 134 10.09 -10.04 13.17
CA VAL A 134 10.57 -11.25 13.87
C VAL A 134 10.41 -12.50 13.00
N ASN A 135 9.27 -12.61 12.30
CA ASN A 135 8.97 -13.77 11.45
C ASN A 135 9.59 -13.67 10.03
N LYS A 136 10.33 -12.62 9.70
CA LYS A 136 10.86 -12.41 8.34
C LYS A 136 11.72 -13.57 7.85
N HIS A 137 12.54 -14.14 8.73
CA HIS A 137 13.40 -15.29 8.43
C HIS A 137 12.59 -16.58 8.22
N ASN A 138 11.55 -16.78 9.04
CA ASN A 138 10.69 -17.96 8.99
C ASN A 138 9.84 -18.02 7.71
N ARG A 139 9.45 -16.88 7.14
CA ARG A 139 8.68 -16.81 5.89
C ARG A 139 9.38 -17.49 4.71
N GLY A 140 10.71 -17.37 4.61
CA GLY A 140 11.49 -18.01 3.54
C GLY A 140 11.46 -19.54 3.65
N ILE A 141 11.62 -20.04 4.88
CA ILE A 141 11.64 -21.48 5.18
C ILE A 141 10.26 -22.11 4.93
N SER A 142 9.17 -21.46 5.37
CA SER A 142 7.82 -21.99 5.15
C SER A 142 7.43 -22.04 3.66
N ASN A 143 7.90 -21.09 2.85
CA ASN A 143 7.66 -21.14 1.40
C ASN A 143 8.45 -22.26 0.73
N LEU A 144 9.70 -22.47 1.12
CA LEU A 144 10.51 -23.58 0.62
C LEU A 144 9.88 -24.93 1.00
N GLN A 145 9.42 -25.09 2.24
CA GLN A 145 8.75 -26.31 2.70
C GLN A 145 7.47 -26.60 1.91
N ARG A 146 6.64 -25.58 1.62
CA ARG A 146 5.45 -25.76 0.77
C ARG A 146 5.82 -26.17 -0.64
N GLN A 147 6.83 -25.54 -1.25
CA GLN A 147 7.29 -25.93 -2.59
C GLN A 147 7.83 -27.36 -2.61
N ILE A 148 8.54 -27.80 -1.58
CA ILE A 148 8.99 -29.19 -1.46
C ILE A 148 7.79 -30.14 -1.40
N ILE A 149 6.77 -29.83 -0.60
CA ILE A 149 5.54 -30.64 -0.50
C ILE A 149 4.80 -30.68 -1.84
N ASP A 150 4.61 -29.52 -2.50
CA ASP A 150 3.92 -29.45 -3.79
C ASP A 150 4.67 -30.29 -4.85
N ILE A 151 6.00 -30.24 -4.88
CA ILE A 151 6.84 -31.07 -5.77
C ILE A 151 6.72 -32.55 -5.42
N MET A 152 6.65 -32.92 -4.13
CA MET A 152 6.47 -34.30 -3.70
C MET A 152 5.10 -34.87 -4.11
N ASP A 153 4.05 -34.05 -4.05
CA ASP A 153 2.71 -34.44 -4.48
C ASP A 153 2.63 -34.59 -6.01
N GLU A 154 3.35 -33.76 -6.77
CA GLU A 154 3.45 -33.86 -8.24
C GLU A 154 4.34 -35.02 -8.71
N HIS A 155 5.33 -35.41 -7.89
CA HIS A 155 6.31 -36.45 -8.20
C HIS A 155 6.46 -37.48 -7.05
N PRO A 156 5.49 -38.41 -6.91
CA PRO A 156 5.50 -39.42 -5.84
C PRO A 156 6.70 -40.37 -5.90
N GLU A 157 7.42 -40.41 -7.03
CA GLU A 157 8.64 -41.18 -7.22
C GLU A 157 9.83 -40.69 -6.39
N PHE A 158 9.80 -39.43 -5.92
CA PHE A 158 10.82 -38.87 -5.04
C PHE A 158 10.45 -39.11 -3.57
N ASP A 159 10.67 -40.33 -3.08
CA ASP A 159 10.55 -40.61 -1.65
C ASP A 159 11.74 -40.01 -0.87
N ILE A 160 11.48 -38.89 -0.18
CA ILE A 160 12.48 -38.20 0.65
C ILE A 160 12.98 -39.08 1.80
N VAL A 161 12.23 -40.10 2.24
CA VAL A 161 12.67 -41.01 3.31
C VAL A 161 13.94 -41.76 2.89
N ASP A 162 14.09 -42.07 1.60
CA ASP A 162 15.29 -42.72 1.08
C ASP A 162 16.42 -41.73 0.78
N ILE A 163 16.11 -40.45 0.51
CA ILE A 163 17.10 -39.39 0.25
C ILE A 163 17.70 -38.85 1.56
N THR A 164 16.89 -38.67 2.60
CA THR A 164 17.36 -38.16 3.91
C THR A 164 18.12 -39.20 4.72
N LYS A 165 17.78 -40.50 4.59
CA LYS A 165 18.56 -41.61 5.17
C LYS A 165 20.00 -41.70 4.64
N LYS A 166 20.30 -41.16 3.45
CA LYS A 166 21.65 -41.19 2.87
C LYS A 166 22.61 -40.13 3.44
N ASN A 167 22.13 -39.17 4.23
CA ASN A 167 22.93 -38.08 4.78
C ASN A 167 23.29 -38.25 6.28
N GLU A 168 23.04 -39.43 6.87
CA GLU A 168 23.50 -39.79 8.22
C GLU A 168 24.81 -40.61 8.21
N TYR A 169 25.86 -40.11 7.55
CA TYR A 169 27.24 -40.59 7.72
C TYR A 169 28.18 -39.44 8.06
#